data_AF-A0A2K0YA44-F1
#
_entry.id   AF-A0A2K0YA44-F1
#
_cell.length_a   1.000
_cell.length_b   1.000
_cell.length_c   1.000
_cell.angle_alpha   90.00
_cell.angle_beta   90.00
_cell.angle_gamma   90.00
#
_symmetry.space_group_name_H-M   'P 1'
#
loop_
_entity.id
_entity.type
_entity.pdbx_description
1 polymer ?
#
loop_
_entity_poly.entity_id
_entity_poly.type
_entity_poly.pdbx_seq_one_letter_code
_entity_poly.pdbx_strand_id
1 'polypeptide(L)'
;MTPEERTAYAKDLAAKSAALRKPRGSPRLGKPKHLTNAQFDAAVEAQRPVVAKIMKKMAQRGELPDDSDAVEALERVLLVLRSPVPVADRTAAARVILDFTKTKPTARTESTLKTAEDYLDEMAREG
;
A
#
# COMPACT_ATOMS: atom_id res chain seq x y z
N MET A 1 -19.81 1.43 -58.16
CA MET A 1 -19.53 0.76 -56.89
C MET A 1 -20.73 -0.08 -56.49
N THR A 2 -20.60 -1.39 -56.58
CA THR A 2 -21.65 -2.35 -56.22
C THR A 2 -21.83 -2.40 -54.68
N PRO A 3 -22.97 -2.90 -54.16
CA PRO A 3 -23.16 -3.08 -52.73
C PRO A 3 -22.07 -3.97 -52.08
N GLU A 4 -21.59 -4.97 -52.80
CA GLU A 4 -20.52 -5.87 -52.37
C GLU A 4 -19.18 -5.14 -52.23
N GLU A 5 -18.83 -4.30 -53.19
CA GLU A 5 -17.61 -3.48 -53.12
C GLU A 5 -17.62 -2.51 -51.94
N ARG A 6 -18.79 -1.95 -51.58
CA ARG A 6 -18.94 -1.07 -50.40
C ARG A 6 -18.71 -1.82 -49.09
N THR A 7 -19.25 -3.03 -48.97
CA THR A 7 -19.07 -3.85 -47.77
C THR A 7 -17.63 -4.34 -47.61
N ALA A 8 -16.98 -4.72 -48.71
CA ALA A 8 -15.56 -5.07 -48.72
C ALA A 8 -14.69 -3.88 -48.30
N TYR A 9 -14.96 -2.70 -48.86
CA TYR A 9 -14.26 -1.46 -48.48
C TYR A 9 -14.44 -1.11 -47.01
N ALA A 10 -15.66 -1.22 -46.47
CA ALA A 10 -15.93 -0.97 -45.05
C ALA A 10 -15.19 -1.96 -44.13
N LYS A 11 -15.12 -3.24 -44.52
CA LYS A 11 -14.36 -4.27 -43.77
C LYS A 11 -12.87 -4.00 -43.77
N ASP A 12 -12.30 -3.62 -44.92
CA ASP A 12 -10.88 -3.28 -45.04
C ASP A 12 -10.52 -2.04 -44.18
N LEU A 13 -11.39 -1.03 -44.19
CA LEU A 13 -11.22 0.17 -43.36
C LEU A 13 -11.32 -0.15 -41.85
N ALA A 14 -12.25 -1.03 -41.47
CA ALA A 14 -12.36 -1.54 -40.11
C ALA A 14 -11.10 -2.32 -39.69
N ALA A 15 -10.59 -3.21 -40.54
CA ALA A 15 -9.38 -3.99 -40.27
C ALA A 15 -8.13 -3.11 -40.10
N LYS A 16 -7.95 -2.13 -40.99
CA LYS A 16 -6.86 -1.13 -40.89
C LYS A 16 -6.95 -0.31 -39.61
N SER A 17 -8.15 0.12 -39.23
CA SER A 17 -8.35 0.89 -37.98
C SER A 17 -8.17 0.04 -36.72
N ALA A 18 -8.53 -1.25 -36.76
CA ALA A 18 -8.31 -2.20 -35.67
C ALA A 18 -6.82 -2.48 -35.48
N ALA A 19 -6.04 -2.62 -36.57
CA ALA A 19 -4.59 -2.80 -36.51
C ALA A 19 -3.85 -1.58 -35.93
N LEU A 20 -4.38 -0.37 -36.17
CA LEU A 20 -3.81 0.88 -35.60
C LEU A 20 -4.20 1.11 -34.13
N ARG A 21 -5.30 0.50 -33.66
CA ARG A 21 -5.70 0.58 -32.25
C ARG A 21 -4.82 -0.35 -31.42
N LYS A 22 -3.88 0.23 -30.66
CA LYS A 22 -3.25 -0.51 -29.55
C LYS A 22 -4.36 -1.05 -28.64
N PRO A 23 -4.36 -2.36 -28.30
CA PRO A 23 -5.35 -2.90 -27.39
C PRO A 23 -5.29 -2.09 -26.10
N ARG A 24 -6.36 -1.36 -25.80
CA ARG A 24 -6.54 -0.80 -24.47
C ARG A 24 -6.79 -2.00 -23.56
N GLY A 25 -5.72 -2.52 -23.00
CA GLY A 25 -5.80 -3.58 -21.99
C GLY A 25 -6.82 -3.18 -20.93
N SER A 26 -7.47 -4.17 -20.33
CA SER A 26 -8.42 -3.93 -19.25
C SER A 26 -7.79 -3.00 -18.20
N PRO A 27 -8.54 -2.02 -17.68
CA PRO A 27 -8.03 -1.17 -16.61
C PRO A 27 -7.56 -2.06 -15.45
N ARG A 28 -6.26 -1.98 -15.10
CA ARG A 28 -5.76 -2.65 -13.91
C ARG A 28 -6.47 -2.08 -12.68
N LEU A 29 -6.98 -2.98 -11.82
CA LEU A 29 -7.57 -2.62 -10.53
C LEU A 29 -6.53 -1.86 -9.68
N GLY A 30 -6.96 -0.85 -8.93
CA GLY A 30 -6.08 -0.04 -8.07
C GLY A 30 -5.17 0.96 -8.79
N LYS A 31 -5.20 1.04 -10.13
CA LYS A 31 -4.42 2.04 -10.88
C LYS A 31 -5.20 3.36 -11.02
N PRO A 32 -4.57 4.53 -10.79
CA PRO A 32 -5.18 5.82 -11.11
C PRO A 32 -5.55 5.97 -12.59
N LYS A 33 -6.69 6.61 -12.85
CA LYS A 33 -7.22 6.80 -14.22
C LYS A 33 -6.27 7.58 -15.15
N HIS A 34 -5.44 8.46 -14.61
CA HIS A 34 -4.53 9.32 -15.39
C HIS A 34 -3.20 8.64 -15.74
N LEU A 35 -2.93 7.43 -15.24
CA LEU A 35 -1.69 6.70 -15.53
C LEU A 35 -1.92 5.56 -16.53
N THR A 36 -0.99 5.41 -17.47
CA THR A 36 -0.85 4.18 -18.26
C THR A 36 -0.33 3.04 -17.38
N ASN A 37 -0.47 1.78 -17.80
CA ASN A 37 0.04 0.65 -17.03
C ASN A 37 1.57 0.73 -16.85
N ALA A 38 2.30 1.09 -17.91
CA ALA A 38 3.75 1.24 -17.86
C ALA A 38 4.18 2.35 -16.88
N GLN A 39 3.47 3.49 -16.87
CA GLN A 39 3.75 4.58 -15.92
C GLN A 39 3.47 4.16 -14.48
N PHE A 40 2.38 3.42 -14.25
CA PHE A 40 2.06 2.91 -12.92
C PHE A 40 3.13 1.92 -12.43
N ASP A 41 3.51 0.97 -13.28
CA ASP A 41 4.54 -0.03 -12.94
C ASP A 41 5.88 0.66 -12.65
N ALA A 42 6.29 1.63 -13.47
CA ALA A 42 7.50 2.40 -13.22
C ALA A 42 7.44 3.18 -11.89
N ALA A 43 6.27 3.74 -11.54
CA ALA A 43 6.10 4.45 -10.28
C ALA A 43 6.17 3.51 -9.07
N VAL A 44 5.62 2.30 -9.16
CA VAL A 44 5.71 1.26 -8.12
C VAL A 44 7.16 0.79 -7.97
N GLU A 45 7.83 0.46 -9.08
CA GLU A 45 9.23 0.01 -9.08
C GLU A 45 10.18 1.06 -8.49
N ALA A 46 9.93 2.35 -8.75
CA ALA A 46 10.69 3.44 -8.13
C ALA A 46 10.60 3.46 -6.59
N GLN A 47 9.56 2.88 -5.98
CA GLN A 47 9.40 2.82 -4.53
C GLN A 47 10.10 1.62 -3.88
N ARG A 48 10.38 0.53 -4.61
CA ARG A 48 11.07 -0.65 -4.07
C ARG A 48 12.36 -0.35 -3.31
N PRO A 49 13.32 0.45 -3.84
CA PRO A 49 14.54 0.74 -3.10
C PRO A 49 14.29 1.54 -1.82
N VAL A 50 13.22 2.35 -1.78
CA VAL A 50 12.83 3.10 -0.59
C VAL A 50 12.28 2.14 0.46
N VAL A 51 11.39 1.22 0.06
CA VAL A 51 10.83 0.18 0.94
C VAL A 51 11.93 -0.72 1.48
N ALA A 52 12.85 -1.18 0.64
CA ALA A 52 13.99 -2.01 1.07
C ALA A 52 14.86 -1.30 2.12
N LYS A 53 15.10 0.01 1.98
CA LYS A 53 15.80 0.82 2.99
C LYS A 53 15.03 0.91 4.31
N ILE A 54 13.70 0.99 4.26
CA ILE A 54 12.85 1.00 5.46
C ILE A 54 12.91 -0.35 6.17
N MET A 55 12.73 -1.46 5.43
CA MET A 55 12.81 -2.82 5.97
C MET A 55 14.17 -3.08 6.62
N LYS A 56 15.27 -2.65 5.97
CA LYS A 56 16.62 -2.75 6.54
C LYS A 56 16.75 -1.98 7.86
N LYS A 57 16.20 -0.76 7.95
CA LYS A 57 16.21 0.03 9.19
C LYS A 57 15.36 -0.61 10.28
N MET A 58 14.21 -1.20 9.96
CA MET A 58 13.38 -1.93 10.92
C MET A 58 14.10 -3.18 11.43
N ALA A 59 14.78 -3.93 10.54
CA ALA A 59 15.59 -5.09 10.91
C ALA A 59 16.71 -4.71 11.90
N GLN A 60 17.44 -3.62 11.60
CA GLN A 60 18.50 -3.11 12.48
C GLN A 60 18.00 -2.68 13.86
N ARG A 61 16.71 -2.32 13.99
CA ARG A 61 16.07 -1.95 15.25
C ARG A 61 15.38 -3.13 15.95
N GLY A 62 15.39 -4.33 15.35
CA GLY A 62 14.65 -5.48 15.89
C GLY A 62 13.12 -5.30 15.84
N GLU A 63 12.61 -4.50 14.92
CA GLU A 63 11.17 -4.20 14.77
C GLU A 63 10.46 -5.07 13.74
N LEU A 64 11.18 -5.99 13.08
CA LEU A 64 10.56 -6.90 12.13
C LEU A 64 9.86 -8.06 12.86
N PRO A 65 8.75 -8.57 12.31
CA PRO A 65 8.15 -9.80 12.82
C PRO A 65 9.11 -10.98 12.68
N ASP A 66 8.97 -11.95 13.57
CA ASP A 66 9.74 -13.20 13.52
C ASP A 66 9.31 -14.11 12.35
N ASP A 67 8.03 -14.03 11.96
CA ASP A 67 7.45 -14.81 10.87
C ASP A 67 7.81 -14.20 9.50
N SER A 68 8.40 -15.00 8.62
CA SER A 68 8.78 -14.60 7.26
C SER A 68 7.58 -14.14 6.42
N ASP A 69 6.41 -14.75 6.60
CA ASP A 69 5.21 -14.41 5.86
C ASP A 69 4.70 -13.02 6.28
N ALA A 70 4.85 -12.68 7.57
CA ALA A 70 4.53 -11.36 8.09
C ALA A 70 5.53 -10.29 7.60
N VAL A 71 6.81 -10.64 7.44
CA VAL A 71 7.82 -9.75 6.85
C VAL A 71 7.48 -9.44 5.39
N GLU A 72 7.13 -10.45 4.60
CA GLU A 72 6.71 -10.28 3.20
C GLU A 72 5.43 -9.44 3.08
N ALA A 73 4.45 -9.68 3.96
CA ALA A 73 3.22 -8.88 4.01
C ALA A 73 3.52 -7.42 4.35
N LEU A 74 4.37 -7.16 5.34
CA LEU A 74 4.76 -5.81 5.73
C LEU A 74 5.46 -5.06 4.57
N GLU A 75 6.34 -5.73 3.84
CA GLU A 75 7.00 -5.16 2.66
C GLU A 75 5.97 -4.74 1.60
N ARG A 76 5.00 -5.61 1.30
CA ARG A 76 3.93 -5.32 0.33
C ARG A 76 3.06 -4.15 0.78
N VAL A 77 2.69 -4.10 2.06
CA VAL A 77 1.88 -3.01 2.61
C VAL A 77 2.64 -1.67 2.53
N LEU A 78 3.93 -1.66 2.84
CA LEU A 78 4.79 -0.49 2.66
C LEU A 78 4.86 -0.04 1.19
N LEU A 79 4.93 -0.99 0.26
CA LEU A 79 4.91 -0.69 -1.16
C LEU A 79 3.59 -0.04 -1.59
N VAL A 80 2.45 -0.57 -1.16
CA VAL A 80 1.11 0.00 -1.42
C VAL A 80 1.01 1.41 -0.85
N LEU A 81 1.45 1.63 0.40
CA LEU A 81 1.41 2.93 1.06
C LEU A 81 2.17 4.01 0.27
N ARG A 82 3.28 3.65 -0.37
CA ARG A 82 4.15 4.55 -1.13
C ARG A 82 3.78 4.70 -2.60
N SER A 83 2.96 3.78 -3.12
CA SER A 83 2.58 3.76 -4.53
C SER A 83 1.46 4.76 -4.85
N PRO A 84 1.32 5.18 -6.11
CA PRO A 84 0.23 6.04 -6.53
C PRO A 84 -1.07 5.21 -6.69
N VAL A 85 -1.62 4.71 -5.58
CA VAL A 85 -2.89 3.97 -5.53
C VAL A 85 -4.01 4.85 -4.93
N PRO A 86 -5.29 4.46 -5.04
CA PRO A 86 -6.39 5.16 -4.40
C PRO A 86 -6.14 5.45 -2.92
N VAL A 87 -6.68 6.57 -2.44
CA VAL A 87 -6.49 7.03 -1.05
C VAL A 87 -6.97 5.97 -0.06
N ALA A 88 -8.10 5.30 -0.34
CA ALA A 88 -8.64 4.23 0.49
C ALA A 88 -7.62 3.10 0.73
N ASP A 89 -6.99 2.60 -0.34
CA ASP A 89 -5.99 1.53 -0.28
C ASP A 89 -4.76 1.98 0.52
N ARG A 90 -4.31 3.22 0.33
CA ARG A 90 -3.20 3.78 1.13
C ARG A 90 -3.56 3.93 2.61
N THR A 91 -4.77 4.36 2.92
CA THR A 91 -5.22 4.48 4.32
C THR A 91 -5.36 3.12 5.00
N ALA A 92 -5.82 2.10 4.27
CA ALA A 92 -5.86 0.73 4.75
C ALA A 92 -4.44 0.20 5.02
N ALA A 93 -3.51 0.42 4.08
CA ALA A 93 -2.11 0.03 4.24
C ALA A 93 -1.45 0.76 5.43
N ALA A 94 -1.69 2.06 5.58
CA ALA A 94 -1.20 2.84 6.73
C ALA A 94 -1.71 2.26 8.06
N ARG A 95 -2.99 1.88 8.11
CA ARG A 95 -3.59 1.27 9.30
C ARG A 95 -2.90 -0.05 9.65
N VAL A 96 -2.69 -0.94 8.69
CA VAL A 96 -1.99 -2.22 8.93
C VAL A 96 -0.58 -2.00 9.46
N ILE A 97 0.18 -1.05 8.89
CA ILE A 97 1.52 -0.70 9.40
C ILE A 97 1.43 -0.16 10.82
N LEU A 98 0.47 0.72 11.12
CA LEU A 98 0.29 1.26 12.46
C LEU A 98 -0.13 0.18 13.46
N ASP A 99 -0.98 -0.76 13.07
CA ASP A 99 -1.41 -1.88 13.93
C ASP A 99 -0.24 -2.81 14.26
N PHE A 100 0.75 -2.92 13.36
CA PHE A 100 1.97 -3.69 13.58
C PHE A 100 3.05 -2.91 14.36
N THR A 101 3.20 -1.61 14.08
CA THR A 101 4.30 -0.79 14.61
C THR A 101 3.96 -0.04 15.89
N LYS A 102 2.70 0.31 16.12
CA LYS A 102 2.29 0.79 17.42
C LYS A 102 2.24 -0.41 18.34
N THR A 103 2.97 -0.33 19.44
CA THR A 103 2.69 -1.15 20.62
C THR A 103 1.18 -1.21 20.77
N LYS A 104 0.59 -2.42 20.81
CA LYS A 104 -0.75 -2.60 21.36
C LYS A 104 -0.83 -1.71 22.61
N PRO A 105 -1.98 -1.11 22.95
CA PRO A 105 -2.19 -0.70 24.33
C PRO A 105 -2.21 -1.98 25.18
N THR A 106 -1.03 -2.59 25.35
CA THR A 106 -0.70 -3.53 26.41
C THR A 106 -1.13 -2.79 27.65
N ALA A 107 -2.08 -3.37 28.36
CA ALA A 107 -2.56 -2.96 29.67
C ALA A 107 -1.57 -2.01 30.32
N ARG A 108 -1.92 -0.72 30.48
CA ARG A 108 -1.15 0.20 31.31
C ARG A 108 -0.94 -0.53 32.63
N THR A 109 0.28 -1.01 32.78
CA THR A 109 0.70 -1.96 33.78
C THR A 109 0.42 -1.33 35.14
N GLU A 110 -0.16 -2.13 36.04
CA GLU A 110 -0.52 -1.77 37.43
C GLU A 110 0.58 -1.02 38.21
N SER A 111 1.82 -1.04 37.72
CA SER A 111 2.91 -0.16 38.17
C SER A 111 2.51 1.32 38.30
N THR A 112 1.75 1.88 37.36
CA THR A 112 1.34 3.30 37.44
C THR A 112 0.28 3.57 38.50
N LEU A 113 -0.55 2.56 38.82
CA LEU A 113 -1.52 2.64 39.93
C LEU A 113 -0.81 2.57 41.26
N LYS A 114 0.17 1.66 41.38
CA LYS A 114 1.03 1.54 42.57
C LYS A 114 1.76 2.84 42.87
N THR A 115 2.28 3.52 41.84
CA THR A 115 2.92 4.84 42.00
C THR A 115 1.94 5.94 42.45
N ALA A 116 0.67 5.86 42.05
CA ALA A 116 -0.35 6.83 42.47
C ALA A 116 -0.83 6.57 43.92
N GLU A 117 -0.99 5.30 44.30
CA GLU A 117 -1.31 4.91 45.68
C GLU A 117 -0.15 5.25 46.63
N ASP A 118 1.09 4.95 46.25
CA ASP A 118 2.29 5.29 47.04
C ASP A 118 2.40 6.82 47.25
N TYR A 119 2.07 7.63 46.25
CA TYR A 119 2.07 9.09 46.34
C TYR A 119 0.94 9.64 47.24
N LEU A 120 -0.25 9.04 47.18
CA LEU A 120 -1.36 9.42 48.06
C LEU A 120 -1.08 9.04 49.52
N ASP A 121 -0.44 7.90 49.74
CA ASP A 121 0.03 7.44 51.05
C ASP A 121 1.09 8.39 51.63
N GLU A 122 2.01 8.88 50.81
CA GLU A 122 3.01 9.89 51.21
C GLU A 122 2.34 11.20 51.63
N MET A 123 1.42 11.72 50.80
CA MET A 123 0.62 12.91 51.13
C MET A 123 -0.21 12.77 52.41
N ALA A 124 -0.79 11.59 52.66
CA ALA A 124 -1.62 11.35 53.84
C ALA A 124 -0.80 11.21 55.14
N ARG A 125 0.50 10.93 55.06
CA ARG A 125 1.42 10.87 56.21
C ARG A 125 2.04 12.22 56.56
N GLU A 126 2.06 13.17 55.62
CA GLU A 126 2.60 14.52 55.80
C GLU A 126 1.54 15.56 56.24
N GLY A 127 0.27 15.16 56.40
CA GLY A 127 -0.82 15.97 56.99
C GLY A 127 -1.21 15.52 58.38
#